data_AF-A0A7C5FJS1-F1
#
_entry.id   AF-A0A7C5FJS1-F1
#
_cell.length_a   1.000
_cell.length_b   1.000
_cell.length_c   1.000
_cell.angle_alpha   90.00
_cell.angle_beta   90.00
_cell.angle_gamma   90.00
#
_symmetry.space_group_name_H-M   'P 1'
#
loop_
_entity.id
_entity.type
_entity.pdbx_description
1 polymer ?
#
loop_
_entity_poly.entity_id
_entity_poly.type
_entity_poly.pdbx_seq_one_letter_code
_entity_poly.pdbx_strand_id
1 'polypeptide(L)'
;MQFFTRYKNFLTQFLSIILVFLFLATIFSFLNQSAYQTPKTISLNQLAKDVQENKIKKIDVISDEIQVEYLDGKKAITRKENNTSIIETLLNYGVDKNKIADLEINVEREKESVWNILLPLLSILAPLIFFFWFFGMINKQAKTNFSETFDFLKSPARVFEKEKGEKITFNDIAGLKEAKQELIEIIDFLKNPKKYLQIGARIPRGVLLVGPPGTGKTMLAKAVANE
;
A
#
# COMPACT_ATOMS: atom_id res chain seq x y z
N MET A 1 19.20 16.57 18.45
CA MET A 1 18.73 17.57 17.46
C MET A 1 18.50 16.99 16.05
N GLN A 2 19.26 15.99 15.58
CA GLN A 2 19.09 15.38 14.25
C GLN A 2 17.83 14.50 14.05
N PHE A 3 17.23 13.98 15.12
CA PHE A 3 16.01 13.17 15.02
C PHE A 3 14.78 13.99 14.61
N PHE A 4 14.69 15.22 15.08
CA PHE A 4 13.53 16.11 14.84
C PHE A 4 13.51 16.65 13.40
N THR A 5 14.69 16.93 12.82
CA THR A 5 14.82 17.34 11.42
C THR A 5 14.48 16.20 10.44
N ARG A 6 14.81 14.95 10.78
CA ARG A 6 14.47 13.77 9.96
C ARG A 6 12.96 13.48 9.93
N TYR A 7 12.26 13.66 11.05
CA TYR A 7 10.80 13.51 11.11
C TYR A 7 10.07 14.61 10.31
N LYS A 8 10.56 15.86 10.38
CA LYS A 8 10.01 16.98 9.59
C LYS A 8 10.14 16.72 8.09
N ASN A 9 11.26 16.17 7.64
CA ASN A 9 11.48 15.82 6.23
C ASN A 9 10.62 14.63 5.75
N PHE A 10 10.33 13.68 6.64
CA PHE A 10 9.42 12.57 6.32
C PHE A 10 7.98 13.06 6.16
N LEU A 11 7.51 13.91 7.07
CA LEU A 11 6.16 14.49 6.98
C LEU A 11 5.97 15.35 5.73
N THR A 12 6.96 16.15 5.33
CA THR A 12 6.86 16.97 4.11
C THR A 12 6.83 16.13 2.85
N GLN A 13 7.60 15.02 2.79
CA GLN A 13 7.56 14.07 1.68
C GLN A 13 6.23 13.30 1.62
N PHE A 14 5.68 12.90 2.76
CA PHE A 14 4.38 12.24 2.80
C PHE A 14 3.25 13.17 2.33
N LEU A 15 3.27 14.43 2.77
CA LEU A 15 2.34 15.46 2.32
C LEU A 15 2.45 15.75 0.82
N SER A 16 3.66 15.80 0.25
CA SER A 16 3.81 16.05 -1.19
C SER A 16 3.27 14.89 -2.04
N ILE A 17 3.44 13.64 -1.61
CA ILE A 17 2.88 12.47 -2.29
C ILE A 17 1.35 12.51 -2.29
N ILE A 18 0.75 12.81 -1.14
CA ILE A 18 -0.72 12.96 -1.04
C ILE A 18 -1.21 14.07 -1.98
N LEU A 19 -0.51 15.19 -2.03
CA LEU A 19 -0.90 16.34 -2.85
C LEU A 19 -0.80 16.04 -4.35
N VAL A 20 0.23 15.31 -4.77
CA VAL A 20 0.37 14.82 -6.16
C VAL A 20 -0.73 13.81 -6.50
N PHE A 21 -1.07 12.91 -5.57
CA PHE A 21 -2.15 11.95 -5.78
C PHE A 21 -3.52 12.64 -5.91
N LEU A 22 -3.80 13.63 -5.06
CA LEU A 22 -5.02 14.44 -5.14
C LEU A 22 -5.11 15.20 -6.47
N PHE A 23 -3.99 15.75 -6.95
CA PHE A 23 -3.91 16.43 -8.23
C PHE A 23 -4.12 15.48 -9.43
N LEU A 24 -3.57 14.27 -9.37
CA LEU A 24 -3.83 13.25 -10.39
C LEU A 24 -5.30 12.81 -10.39
N ALA A 25 -5.91 12.67 -9.21
CA ALA A 25 -7.32 12.33 -9.08
C ALA A 25 -8.24 13.41 -9.65
N THR A 26 -7.93 14.70 -9.44
CA THR A 26 -8.71 15.80 -10.01
C THR A 26 -8.57 15.88 -11.51
N ILE A 27 -7.35 15.73 -12.05
CA ILE A 27 -7.13 15.65 -13.51
C ILE A 27 -7.89 14.47 -14.10
N PHE A 28 -7.80 13.30 -13.48
CA PHE A 28 -8.51 12.11 -13.94
C PHE A 28 -10.03 12.30 -13.90
N SER A 29 -10.55 12.93 -12.85
CA SER A 29 -11.98 13.27 -12.74
C SER A 29 -12.41 14.25 -13.83
N PHE A 30 -11.56 15.22 -14.18
CA PHE A 30 -11.85 16.22 -15.20
C PHE A 30 -11.80 15.62 -16.62
N LEU A 31 -10.83 14.75 -16.89
CA LEU A 31 -10.73 14.02 -18.16
C LEU A 31 -11.92 13.06 -18.37
N ASN A 32 -12.45 12.48 -17.29
CA ASN A 32 -13.60 11.59 -17.35
C ASN A 32 -14.96 12.30 -17.15
N GLN A 33 -15.01 13.64 -17.17
CA GLN A 33 -16.25 14.39 -16.91
C GLN A 33 -17.38 14.06 -17.90
N SER A 34 -17.04 13.63 -19.12
CA SER A 34 -18.02 13.17 -20.12
C SER A 34 -18.59 11.77 -19.82
N ALA A 35 -17.92 10.97 -18.99
CA ALA A 35 -18.36 9.61 -18.61
C ALA A 35 -19.34 9.62 -17.43
N TYR A 36 -19.46 10.74 -16.68
CA TYR A 36 -20.32 10.85 -15.51
C TYR A 36 -21.59 11.68 -15.72
N GLN A 37 -21.82 12.20 -16.93
CA GLN A 37 -23.12 12.81 -17.25
C GLN A 37 -24.14 11.70 -17.48
N THR A 38 -24.82 11.27 -16.41
CA THR A 38 -26.01 10.44 -16.55
C THR A 38 -27.03 11.22 -17.38
N PRO A 39 -27.45 10.72 -18.55
CA PRO A 39 -28.37 11.47 -19.41
C PRO A 39 -29.66 11.77 -18.65
N LYS A 40 -30.21 12.97 -18.86
CA LYS A 40 -31.44 13.39 -18.17
C LYS A 40 -32.58 12.45 -18.58
N THR A 41 -33.25 11.85 -17.59
CA THR A 41 -34.43 11.02 -17.85
C THR A 41 -35.64 11.92 -18.13
N ILE A 42 -36.31 11.70 -19.26
CA ILE A 42 -37.55 12.41 -19.64
C ILE A 42 -38.70 11.41 -19.80
N SER A 43 -39.93 11.85 -19.57
CA SER A 43 -41.11 11.00 -19.79
C SER A 43 -41.47 10.92 -21.27
N LEU A 44 -42.18 9.85 -21.69
CA LEU A 44 -42.71 9.72 -23.06
C LEU A 44 -43.61 10.89 -23.46
N ASN A 45 -44.38 11.43 -22.52
CA ASN A 45 -45.19 12.64 -22.75
C ASN A 45 -44.33 13.86 -23.05
N GLN A 46 -43.20 14.02 -22.35
CA GLN A 46 -42.29 15.12 -22.60
C GLN A 46 -41.55 14.94 -23.92
N LEU A 47 -41.18 13.70 -24.26
CA LEU A 47 -40.65 13.35 -25.57
C LEU A 47 -41.62 13.75 -26.68
N ALA A 48 -42.89 13.33 -26.58
CA ALA A 48 -43.90 13.64 -27.60
C ALA A 48 -44.09 15.16 -27.78
N LYS A 49 -44.07 15.94 -26.70
CA LYS A 49 -44.09 17.40 -26.76
C LYS A 49 -42.85 17.97 -27.45
N ASP A 50 -41.67 17.50 -27.08
CA ASP A 50 -40.41 17.97 -27.63
C ASP A 50 -40.25 17.60 -29.12
N VAL A 51 -40.82 16.46 -29.54
CA VAL A 51 -40.98 16.08 -30.96
C VAL A 51 -41.93 17.05 -31.65
N GLN A 52 -43.09 17.31 -31.06
CA GLN A 52 -44.11 18.19 -31.63
C GLN A 52 -43.61 19.64 -31.77
N GLU A 53 -42.71 20.09 -30.89
CA GLU A 53 -42.08 21.41 -30.89
C GLU A 53 -40.80 21.48 -31.75
N ASN A 54 -40.46 20.44 -32.52
CA ASN A 54 -39.27 20.36 -33.38
C ASN A 54 -37.93 20.62 -32.65
N LYS A 55 -37.81 20.17 -31.39
CA LYS A 55 -36.59 20.36 -30.58
C LYS A 55 -35.57 19.22 -30.72
N ILE A 56 -35.99 18.13 -31.36
CA ILE A 56 -35.25 16.87 -31.42
C ILE A 56 -34.57 16.75 -32.78
N LYS A 57 -33.31 16.35 -32.74
CA LYS A 57 -32.45 16.15 -33.91
C LYS A 57 -32.43 14.68 -34.34
N LYS A 58 -32.26 13.77 -33.38
CA LYS A 58 -32.14 12.33 -33.64
C LYS A 58 -32.77 11.52 -32.52
N ILE A 59 -33.44 10.43 -32.89
CA ILE A 59 -33.99 9.45 -31.93
C ILE A 59 -33.36 8.09 -32.25
N ASP A 60 -32.55 7.60 -31.31
CA ASP A 60 -31.93 6.28 -31.36
C ASP A 60 -32.70 5.34 -30.42
N VAL A 61 -33.32 4.30 -30.98
CA VAL A 61 -34.09 3.32 -30.21
C VAL A 61 -33.25 2.07 -30.01
N ILE A 62 -32.83 1.83 -28.77
CA ILE A 62 -32.01 0.69 -28.34
C ILE A 62 -32.88 -0.19 -27.45
N SER A 63 -33.49 -1.22 -28.06
CA SER A 63 -34.44 -2.13 -27.39
C SER A 63 -35.62 -1.38 -26.75
N ASP A 64 -35.70 -1.29 -25.42
CA ASP A 64 -36.77 -0.57 -24.69
C ASP A 64 -36.36 0.85 -24.26
N GLU A 65 -35.11 1.22 -24.53
CA GLU A 65 -34.53 2.52 -24.19
C GLU A 65 -34.43 3.41 -25.43
N ILE A 66 -34.92 4.64 -25.32
CA ILE A 66 -34.91 5.63 -26.38
C ILE A 66 -33.93 6.73 -25.97
N GLN A 67 -32.85 6.85 -26.74
CA GLN A 67 -31.90 7.94 -26.62
C GLN A 67 -32.27 9.06 -27.57
N VAL A 68 -32.32 10.27 -27.03
CA VAL A 68 -32.80 11.46 -27.73
C VAL A 68 -31.68 12.47 -27.75
N GLU A 69 -31.30 12.89 -28.96
CA GLU A 69 -30.37 14.00 -29.16
C GLU A 69 -31.18 15.25 -29.51
N TYR A 70 -31.11 16.27 -28.65
CA TYR A 70 -31.71 17.58 -28.92
C TYR A 70 -30.85 18.37 -29.91
N LEU A 71 -31.45 19.35 -30.59
CA LEU A 71 -30.74 20.29 -31.45
C LEU A 71 -29.62 21.07 -30.72
N ASP A 72 -29.76 21.23 -29.40
CA ASP A 72 -28.80 21.87 -28.47
C ASP A 72 -27.66 20.92 -28.02
N GLY A 73 -27.54 19.71 -28.62
CA GLY A 73 -26.49 18.73 -28.30
C GLY A 73 -26.67 17.99 -26.97
N LYS A 74 -27.72 18.29 -26.19
CA LYS A 74 -28.07 17.57 -24.96
C LYS A 74 -28.62 16.18 -25.29
N LYS A 75 -28.26 15.20 -24.46
CA LYS A 75 -28.78 13.83 -24.54
C LYS A 75 -29.78 13.56 -23.42
N ALA A 76 -30.92 12.98 -23.78
CA ALA A 76 -31.90 12.47 -22.82
C ALA A 76 -32.21 11.01 -23.08
N ILE A 77 -32.61 10.31 -22.03
CA ILE A 77 -33.07 8.93 -22.10
C ILE A 77 -34.55 8.88 -21.73
N THR A 78 -35.32 8.08 -22.45
CA THR A 78 -36.67 7.70 -22.03
C THR A 78 -36.89 6.22 -22.28
N ARG A 79 -37.85 5.63 -21.58
CA ARG A 79 -38.16 4.20 -21.70
C ARG A 79 -39.55 4.02 -22.26
N LYS A 80 -39.67 2.97 -23.06
CA LYS A 80 -40.88 2.60 -23.75
C LYS A 80 -41.51 1.34 -23.14
N GLU A 81 -42.82 1.19 -23.30
CA GLU A 81 -43.49 -0.09 -23.05
C GLU A 81 -43.04 -1.18 -24.04
N ASN A 82 -42.74 -2.35 -23.50
CA ASN A 82 -42.22 -3.49 -24.24
C ASN A 82 -43.10 -3.81 -25.46
N ASN A 83 -42.45 -4.09 -26.60
CA ASN A 83 -43.07 -4.72 -27.77
C ASN A 83 -44.02 -3.85 -28.62
N THR A 84 -44.01 -2.52 -28.49
CA THR A 84 -44.74 -1.62 -29.43
C THR A 84 -43.74 -0.87 -30.35
N SER A 85 -44.19 -0.30 -31.48
CA SER A 85 -43.33 0.51 -32.38
C SER A 85 -43.24 1.98 -31.94
N ILE A 86 -42.05 2.61 -31.89
CA ILE A 86 -41.88 3.99 -31.37
C ILE A 86 -42.79 4.98 -32.09
N ILE A 87 -42.97 4.76 -33.39
CA ILE A 87 -43.84 5.55 -34.26
C ILE A 87 -45.29 5.48 -33.75
N GLU A 88 -45.77 4.28 -33.39
CA GLU A 88 -47.12 4.06 -32.87
C GLU A 88 -47.32 4.73 -31.50
N THR A 89 -46.31 4.66 -30.62
CA THR A 89 -46.35 5.33 -29.32
C THR A 89 -46.43 6.84 -29.46
N LEU A 90 -45.62 7.45 -30.35
CA LEU A 90 -45.65 8.89 -30.58
C LEU A 90 -46.97 9.36 -31.20
N LEU A 91 -47.56 8.57 -32.11
CA LEU A 91 -48.88 8.84 -32.67
C LEU A 91 -49.98 8.80 -31.59
N ASN A 92 -49.91 7.83 -30.67
CA ASN A 92 -50.85 7.72 -29.55
C ASN A 92 -50.76 8.91 -28.58
N TYR A 93 -49.59 9.57 -28.51
CA TYR A 93 -49.39 10.80 -27.73
C TYR A 93 -49.68 12.09 -28.51
N GLY A 94 -50.24 11.99 -29.73
CA GLY A 94 -50.72 13.15 -30.48
C GLY A 94 -49.67 13.86 -31.34
N VAL A 95 -48.58 13.18 -31.70
CA VAL A 95 -47.58 13.72 -32.64
C VAL A 95 -48.08 13.58 -34.08
N ASP A 96 -47.96 14.64 -34.88
CA ASP A 96 -48.38 14.63 -36.28
C ASP A 96 -47.50 13.73 -37.16
N LYS A 97 -48.12 12.93 -38.06
CA LYS A 97 -47.43 12.03 -39.00
C LYS A 97 -46.33 12.72 -39.84
N ASN A 98 -46.54 13.99 -40.17
CA ASN A 98 -45.60 14.75 -41.00
C ASN A 98 -44.31 15.09 -40.25
N LYS A 99 -44.38 15.34 -38.94
CA LYS A 99 -43.19 15.63 -38.11
C LYS A 99 -42.38 14.39 -37.78
N ILE A 100 -43.03 13.22 -37.77
CA ILE A 100 -42.38 11.93 -37.60
C ILE A 100 -41.60 11.54 -38.86
N ALA A 101 -42.09 11.94 -40.05
CA ALA A 101 -41.44 11.66 -41.33
C ALA A 101 -40.15 12.47 -41.54
N ASP A 102 -40.06 13.67 -40.95
CA ASP A 102 -38.87 14.53 -41.01
C ASP A 102 -37.79 14.15 -39.98
N LEU A 103 -38.08 13.20 -39.07
CA LEU A 103 -37.15 12.75 -38.05
C LEU A 103 -36.34 11.54 -38.52
N GLU A 104 -35.02 11.62 -38.33
CA GLU A 104 -34.13 10.47 -38.45
C GLU A 104 -34.32 9.55 -37.23
N ILE A 105 -35.21 8.56 -37.38
CA ILE A 105 -35.42 7.49 -36.40
C ILE A 105 -34.53 6.31 -36.79
N ASN A 106 -33.42 6.16 -36.07
CA ASN A 106 -32.54 5.01 -36.23
C ASN A 106 -32.89 3.95 -35.18
N VAL A 107 -33.38 2.81 -35.65
CA VAL A 107 -33.57 1.62 -34.81
C VAL A 107 -32.25 0.85 -34.83
N GLU A 108 -31.36 1.22 -33.91
CA GLU A 108 -30.12 0.50 -33.71
C GLU A 108 -30.42 -0.72 -32.83
N ARG A 109 -30.39 -1.92 -33.43
CA ARG A 109 -30.27 -3.15 -32.64
C ARG A 109 -29.00 -3.02 -31.83
N GLU A 110 -29.12 -3.21 -30.53
CA GLU A 110 -27.98 -3.30 -29.61
C GLU A 110 -27.02 -4.33 -30.21
N LYS A 111 -25.99 -3.85 -30.91
CA LYS A 111 -24.93 -4.73 -31.36
C LYS A 111 -24.29 -5.13 -30.06
N GLU A 112 -24.56 -6.36 -29.62
CA GLU A 112 -23.84 -7.01 -28.53
C GLU A 112 -22.38 -7.08 -28.96
N SER A 113 -21.71 -5.96 -28.78
CA SER A 113 -20.33 -5.76 -29.11
C SER A 113 -19.59 -6.55 -28.06
N VAL A 114 -18.66 -7.41 -28.49
CA VAL A 114 -17.79 -8.17 -27.60
C VAL A 114 -17.12 -7.25 -26.57
N TRP A 115 -16.91 -5.99 -26.93
CA TRP A 115 -16.43 -4.93 -26.04
C TRP A 115 -17.34 -4.66 -24.83
N ASN A 116 -18.67 -4.73 -24.96
CA ASN A 116 -19.60 -4.52 -23.85
C ASN A 116 -19.54 -5.64 -22.80
N ILE A 117 -19.05 -6.83 -23.17
CA ILE A 117 -18.80 -7.95 -22.25
C ILE A 117 -17.35 -7.92 -21.75
N LEU A 118 -16.40 -7.59 -22.63
CA LEU A 118 -14.97 -7.61 -22.33
C LEU A 118 -14.52 -6.45 -21.44
N LEU A 119 -15.09 -5.24 -21.59
CA LEU A 119 -14.72 -4.07 -20.79
C LEU A 119 -15.05 -4.22 -19.29
N PRO A 120 -16.25 -4.68 -18.89
CA PRO A 120 -16.54 -4.95 -17.48
C PRO A 120 -15.68 -6.08 -16.91
N LEU A 121 -15.44 -7.13 -17.71
CA LEU A 121 -14.62 -8.27 -17.30
C LEU A 121 -13.17 -7.85 -17.08
N LEU A 122 -12.61 -7.03 -17.98
CA LEU A 122 -11.27 -6.47 -17.84
C LEU A 122 -11.17 -5.54 -16.64
N SER A 123 -12.23 -4.77 -16.31
CA SER A 123 -12.25 -3.93 -15.11
C SER A 123 -12.16 -4.74 -13.80
N ILE A 124 -12.75 -5.93 -13.77
CA ILE A 124 -12.68 -6.87 -12.63
C ILE A 124 -11.33 -7.59 -12.58
N LEU A 125 -10.81 -8.01 -13.73
CA LEU A 125 -9.55 -8.76 -13.82
C LEU A 125 -8.30 -7.87 -13.75
N ALA A 126 -8.35 -6.63 -14.21
CA ALA A 126 -7.23 -5.68 -14.16
C ALA A 126 -6.62 -5.52 -12.76
N PRO A 127 -7.39 -5.28 -11.68
CA PRO A 127 -6.82 -5.19 -10.33
C PRO A 127 -6.23 -6.52 -9.84
N LEU A 128 -6.77 -7.68 -10.24
CA LEU A 128 -6.20 -8.98 -9.89
C LEU A 128 -4.87 -9.23 -10.62
N ILE A 129 -4.82 -8.96 -11.92
CA ILE A 129 -3.60 -9.09 -12.72
C ILE A 129 -2.54 -8.11 -12.21
N PHE A 130 -2.93 -6.87 -11.93
CA PHE A 130 -2.05 -5.88 -11.32
C PHE A 130 -1.57 -6.33 -9.95
N PHE A 131 -2.44 -6.88 -9.10
CA PHE A 131 -2.07 -7.40 -7.79
C PHE A 131 -1.05 -8.54 -7.89
N PHE A 132 -1.27 -9.53 -8.75
CA PHE A 132 -0.33 -10.63 -8.94
C PHE A 132 1.00 -10.17 -9.54
N TRP A 133 0.98 -9.24 -10.50
CA TRP A 133 2.18 -8.65 -11.09
C TRP A 133 2.96 -7.80 -10.08
N PHE A 134 2.26 -6.93 -9.35
CA PHE A 134 2.81 -6.05 -8.32
C PHE A 134 3.38 -6.85 -7.15
N PHE A 135 2.67 -7.88 -6.69
CA PHE A 135 3.13 -8.76 -5.62
C PHE A 135 4.31 -9.62 -6.09
N GLY A 136 4.31 -10.09 -7.34
CA GLY A 136 5.46 -10.75 -7.97
C GLY A 136 6.71 -9.84 -8.04
N MET A 137 6.52 -8.55 -8.28
CA MET A 137 7.58 -7.54 -8.27
C MET A 137 8.07 -7.21 -6.84
N ILE A 138 7.16 -7.15 -5.85
CA ILE A 138 7.52 -6.97 -4.43
C ILE A 138 8.29 -8.17 -3.92
N ASN A 139 7.90 -9.39 -4.24
CA ASN A 139 8.59 -10.60 -3.79
C ASN A 139 10.04 -10.71 -4.30
N LYS A 140 10.39 -9.98 -5.38
CA LYS A 140 11.77 -9.85 -5.85
C LYS A 140 12.58 -8.82 -5.07
N GLN A 141 11.94 -7.84 -4.42
CA GLN A 141 12.59 -6.79 -3.62
C GLN A 141 12.52 -7.07 -2.10
N ALA A 142 11.53 -7.84 -1.64
CA ALA A 142 11.30 -8.18 -0.23
C ALA A 142 12.26 -9.26 0.31
N LYS A 143 12.90 -10.05 -0.57
CA LYS A 143 13.93 -11.02 -0.16
C LYS A 143 15.17 -10.37 0.45
N THR A 144 15.43 -9.10 0.17
CA THR A 144 16.59 -8.38 0.72
C THR A 144 16.28 -7.71 2.07
N ASN A 145 15.07 -7.17 2.26
CA ASN A 145 14.74 -6.34 3.44
C ASN A 145 13.87 -7.02 4.50
N PHE A 146 13.23 -8.16 4.21
CA PHE A 146 12.43 -8.88 5.21
C PHE A 146 13.33 -9.62 6.22
N SER A 147 14.48 -10.14 5.78
CA SER A 147 15.39 -10.89 6.66
C SER A 147 16.00 -10.03 7.78
N GLU A 148 16.28 -8.75 7.49
CA GLU A 148 16.86 -7.80 8.46
C GLU A 148 15.86 -7.39 9.57
N THR A 149 14.55 -7.52 9.34
CA THR A 149 13.53 -7.19 10.35
C THR A 149 13.37 -8.33 11.39
N PHE A 150 13.72 -9.57 11.04
CA PHE A 150 13.71 -10.71 12.00
C PHE A 150 14.99 -10.80 12.84
N ASP A 151 16.03 -10.03 12.53
CA ASP A 151 17.25 -9.99 13.35
C ASP A 151 17.02 -9.34 14.72
N PHE A 152 15.93 -8.59 14.91
CA PHE A 152 15.48 -8.13 16.23
C PHE A 152 15.11 -9.29 17.18
N LEU A 153 14.77 -10.48 16.65
CA LEU A 153 14.48 -11.67 17.46
C LEU A 153 15.75 -12.41 17.92
N LYS A 154 16.93 -12.06 17.37
CA LYS A 154 18.20 -12.65 17.76
C LYS A 154 18.81 -11.87 18.93
N SER A 155 19.46 -12.59 19.84
CA SER A 155 20.12 -11.97 20.99
C SER A 155 21.20 -10.97 20.54
N PRO A 156 21.27 -9.76 21.11
CA PRO A 156 22.29 -8.75 20.79
C PRO A 156 23.67 -9.08 21.39
N ALA A 157 23.95 -10.35 21.69
CA ALA A 157 25.19 -10.79 22.28
C ALA A 157 26.36 -10.53 21.31
N ARG A 158 27.21 -9.57 21.65
CA ARG A 158 28.47 -9.34 20.96
C ARG A 158 29.50 -10.31 21.52
N VAL A 159 29.90 -11.29 20.72
CA VAL A 159 31.05 -12.15 21.05
C VAL A 159 32.30 -11.29 20.94
N PHE A 160 33.01 -11.09 22.04
CA PHE A 160 34.30 -10.42 22.02
C PHE A 160 35.32 -11.37 21.38
N GLU A 161 35.69 -11.11 20.12
CA GLU A 161 36.82 -11.77 19.46
C GLU A 161 38.12 -11.23 20.10
N LYS A 162 38.99 -12.13 20.60
CA LYS A 162 40.27 -11.79 21.24
C LYS A 162 41.22 -10.95 20.37
N GLU A 163 40.97 -10.84 19.06
CA GLU A 163 41.91 -10.27 18.09
C GLU A 163 41.62 -8.80 17.71
N LYS A 164 40.44 -8.24 17.99
CA LYS A 164 40.04 -6.90 17.48
C LYS A 164 39.71 -5.85 18.56
N GLY A 165 40.09 -6.09 19.81
CA GLY A 165 39.82 -5.18 20.94
C GLY A 165 41.07 -4.61 21.61
N GLU A 166 40.89 -3.50 22.31
CA GLU A 166 41.88 -2.96 23.25
C GLU A 166 42.18 -4.01 24.34
N LYS A 167 43.41 -4.52 24.35
CA LYS A 167 43.88 -5.56 25.28
C LYS A 167 44.23 -4.91 26.62
N ILE A 168 43.22 -4.77 27.47
CA ILE A 168 43.43 -4.38 28.87
C ILE A 168 43.92 -5.61 29.63
N THR A 169 45.01 -5.48 30.38
CA THR A 169 45.61 -6.50 31.25
C THR A 169 45.55 -6.07 32.72
N PHE A 170 45.94 -6.94 33.66
CA PHE A 170 45.97 -6.52 35.07
C PHE A 170 46.98 -5.41 35.35
N ASN A 171 47.99 -5.24 34.51
CA ASN A 171 49.00 -4.18 34.65
C ASN A 171 48.41 -2.79 34.38
N ASP A 172 47.35 -2.70 33.58
CA ASP A 172 46.72 -1.44 33.20
C ASP A 172 45.76 -0.91 34.28
N ILE A 173 45.51 -1.69 35.33
CA ILE A 173 44.60 -1.35 36.42
C ILE A 173 45.42 -0.91 37.64
N ALA A 174 45.25 0.31 38.12
CA ALA A 174 45.92 0.75 39.36
C ALA A 174 45.17 0.26 40.62
N GLY A 175 45.90 -0.14 41.66
CA GLY A 175 45.34 -0.53 42.96
C GLY A 175 44.63 -1.90 42.98
N LEU A 176 43.65 -2.05 43.89
CA LEU A 176 42.80 -3.24 44.04
C LEU A 176 43.59 -4.55 44.23
N LYS A 177 44.63 -4.52 45.09
CA LYS A 177 45.55 -5.64 45.28
C LYS A 177 44.83 -6.92 45.72
N GLU A 178 43.89 -6.78 46.64
CA GLU A 178 43.09 -7.87 47.20
C GLU A 178 42.21 -8.51 46.12
N ALA A 179 41.44 -7.69 45.40
CA ALA A 179 40.54 -8.17 44.34
C ALA A 179 41.28 -8.78 43.14
N LYS A 180 42.47 -8.26 42.80
CA LYS A 180 43.32 -8.86 41.76
C LYS A 180 43.84 -10.23 42.21
N GLN A 181 44.30 -10.35 43.45
CA GLN A 181 44.80 -11.61 43.99
C GLN A 181 43.72 -12.69 43.95
N GLU A 182 42.50 -12.38 44.42
CA GLU A 182 41.37 -13.31 44.35
C GLU A 182 41.04 -13.71 42.90
N LEU A 183 41.04 -12.75 41.96
CA LEU A 183 40.77 -13.05 40.55
C LEU A 183 41.89 -13.87 39.88
N ILE A 184 43.15 -13.69 40.27
CA ILE A 184 44.29 -14.49 39.78
C ILE A 184 44.11 -15.95 40.18
N GLU A 185 43.66 -16.22 41.41
CA GLU A 185 43.35 -17.58 41.84
C GLU A 185 42.27 -18.19 40.95
N ILE A 186 41.16 -17.47 40.72
CA ILE A 186 40.07 -17.92 39.84
C ILE A 186 40.58 -18.20 38.41
N ILE A 187 41.49 -17.37 37.88
CA ILE A 187 42.11 -17.60 36.57
C ILE A 187 42.98 -18.85 36.58
N ASP A 188 43.77 -19.09 37.62
CA ASP A 188 44.56 -20.33 37.73
C ASP A 188 43.67 -21.58 37.82
N PHE A 189 42.53 -21.49 38.51
CA PHE A 189 41.50 -22.53 38.49
C PHE A 189 40.96 -22.78 37.07
N LEU A 190 40.72 -21.73 36.28
CA LEU A 190 40.24 -21.86 34.89
C LEU A 190 41.30 -22.38 33.93
N LYS A 191 42.57 -22.01 34.11
CA LYS A 191 43.70 -22.50 33.30
C LYS A 191 44.05 -23.95 33.63
N ASN A 192 44.00 -24.34 34.90
CA ASN A 192 44.44 -25.64 35.40
C ASN A 192 43.36 -26.40 36.20
N PRO A 193 42.15 -26.64 35.66
CA PRO A 193 41.03 -27.19 36.44
C PRO A 193 41.31 -28.59 37.00
N LYS A 194 42.13 -29.40 36.31
CA LYS A 194 42.46 -30.77 36.72
C LYS A 194 43.19 -30.84 38.07
N LYS A 195 44.12 -29.92 38.32
CA LYS A 195 44.90 -29.85 39.57
C LYS A 195 43.99 -29.65 40.78
N TYR A 196 42.98 -28.80 40.62
CA TYR A 196 42.05 -28.45 41.69
C TYR A 196 40.95 -29.49 41.91
N LEU A 197 40.48 -30.14 40.83
CA LEU A 197 39.53 -31.25 40.94
C LEU A 197 40.14 -32.47 41.67
N GLN A 198 41.43 -32.73 41.53
CA GLN A 198 42.13 -33.82 42.23
C GLN A 198 42.14 -33.63 43.76
N ILE A 199 42.08 -32.39 44.23
CA ILE A 199 42.05 -32.03 45.66
C ILE A 199 40.58 -31.94 46.15
N GLY A 200 39.60 -32.20 45.27
CA GLY A 200 38.18 -32.13 45.59
C GLY A 200 37.62 -30.70 45.63
N ALA A 201 38.34 -29.71 45.11
CA ALA A 201 37.88 -28.33 45.11
C ALA A 201 36.74 -28.12 44.11
N ARG A 202 35.74 -27.33 44.51
CA ARG A 202 34.57 -27.02 43.67
C ARG A 202 34.85 -25.84 42.76
N ILE A 203 34.62 -26.01 41.46
CA ILE A 203 34.82 -24.94 40.47
C ILE A 203 33.75 -23.84 40.66
N PRO A 204 34.16 -22.56 40.80
CA PRO A 204 33.24 -21.43 40.86
C PRO A 204 32.54 -21.25 39.52
N ARG A 205 31.21 -21.05 39.53
CA ARG A 205 30.39 -20.91 38.31
C ARG A 205 30.24 -19.47 37.82
N GLY A 206 30.59 -18.49 38.66
CA GLY A 206 30.50 -17.08 38.34
C GLY A 206 31.00 -16.24 39.51
N VAL A 207 31.44 -15.02 39.21
CA VAL A 207 31.93 -14.05 40.18
C VAL A 207 31.10 -12.78 40.01
N LEU A 208 30.58 -12.23 41.12
CA LEU A 208 29.85 -10.97 41.12
C LEU A 208 30.74 -9.86 41.67
N LEU A 209 31.08 -8.88 40.84
CA LEU A 209 31.84 -7.70 41.25
C LEU A 209 30.87 -6.61 41.74
N VAL A 210 30.98 -6.22 43.01
CA VAL A 210 30.09 -5.21 43.64
C VAL A 210 30.88 -3.95 44.00
N GLY A 211 30.27 -2.79 43.82
CA GLY A 211 30.83 -1.51 44.27
C GLY A 211 30.21 -0.29 43.56
N PRO A 212 30.51 0.94 44.01
CA PRO A 212 30.04 2.19 43.40
C PRO A 212 30.36 2.30 41.90
N PRO A 213 29.63 3.11 41.11
CA PRO A 213 29.96 3.34 39.70
C PRO A 213 31.39 3.89 39.55
N GLY A 214 32.12 3.48 38.51
CA GLY A 214 33.48 3.97 38.23
C GLY A 214 34.65 3.23 38.91
N THR A 215 34.40 2.21 39.74
CA THR A 215 35.46 1.47 40.45
C THR A 215 36.20 0.40 39.64
N GLY A 216 36.16 0.46 38.31
CA GLY A 216 36.93 -0.46 37.46
C GLY A 216 36.38 -1.90 37.33
N LYS A 217 35.16 -2.21 37.78
CA LYS A 217 34.56 -3.56 37.68
C LYS A 217 34.57 -4.13 36.25
N THR A 218 34.12 -3.35 35.27
CA THR A 218 34.13 -3.75 33.85
C THR A 218 35.55 -3.89 33.30
N MET A 219 36.48 -3.08 33.81
CA MET A 219 37.90 -3.11 33.41
C MET A 219 38.59 -4.37 33.94
N LEU A 220 38.32 -4.76 35.20
CA LEU A 220 38.76 -6.03 35.78
C LEU A 220 38.21 -7.23 35.00
N ALA A 221 36.93 -7.23 34.64
CA ALA A 221 36.34 -8.31 33.84
C ALA A 221 37.00 -8.44 32.45
N LYS A 222 37.34 -7.30 31.82
CA LYS A 222 38.09 -7.29 30.54
C LYS A 222 39.52 -7.81 30.71
N ALA A 223 40.21 -7.41 31.79
CA ALA A 223 41.55 -7.89 32.10
C ALA A 223 41.58 -9.41 32.31
N VAL A 224 40.66 -9.95 33.10
CA VAL A 224 40.51 -11.40 33.32
C VAL A 224 40.31 -12.18 32.02
N ALA A 225 39.63 -11.61 31.02
CA ALA A 225 39.40 -12.26 29.73
C ALA A 225 40.65 -12.31 28.83
N ASN A 226 41.61 -11.41 29.07
CA ASN A 226 42.83 -11.25 28.28
C ASN A 226 44.06 -11.97 28.88
N GLU A 227 44.05 -12.25 30.18
CA GLU A 227 45.09 -12.99 30.91
C GLU A 227 45.06 -14.51 30.64
#